data_AF-S6TUV6-F1
#
_entry.id   AF-S6TUV6-F1
#
_cell.length_a   1.000
_cell.length_b   1.000
_cell.length_c   1.000
_cell.angle_alpha   90.00
_cell.angle_beta   90.00
_cell.angle_gamma   90.00
#
_symmetry.space_group_name_H-M   'P 1'
#
loop_
_entity.id
_entity.type
_entity.pdbx_description
1 polymer ?
#
loop_
_entity_poly.entity_id
_entity_poly.type
_entity_poly.pdbx_seq_one_letter_code
_entity_poly.pdbx_strand_id
1 'polypeptide(L)' 'PDDGTLAGQLASYRNIILLDEDVPGTSQPKVFADNHQGGRLATDYLIRHGHRRIAHVSGPPALMSARERYAGYREAL' A
#
# COMPACT_ATOMS: atom_id res chain seq x y z
N PRO A 1 1.83 -10.79 13.41
CA PRO A 1 3.03 -9.92 13.33
C PRO A 1 4.04 -10.58 12.39
N ASP A 2 4.86 -9.81 11.69
CA ASP A 2 5.97 -10.37 10.91
C ASP A 2 6.97 -11.03 11.88
N ASP A 3 7.32 -12.29 11.62
CA ASP A 3 8.27 -13.07 12.41
C ASP A 3 9.65 -13.22 11.73
N GLY A 4 9.85 -12.58 10.58
CA GLY A 4 11.11 -12.58 9.84
C GLY A 4 11.40 -13.87 9.06
N THR A 5 10.52 -14.89 9.14
CA THR A 5 10.73 -16.17 8.45
C THR A 5 10.83 -15.98 6.94
N LEU A 6 9.95 -15.14 6.38
CA LEU A 6 9.93 -14.85 4.94
C LEU A 6 11.21 -14.13 4.50
N ALA A 7 11.67 -13.14 5.27
CA ALA A 7 12.90 -12.41 4.97
C ALA A 7 14.11 -13.36 4.93
N GLY A 8 14.20 -14.29 5.89
CA GLY A 8 15.25 -15.32 5.93
C GLY A 8 15.21 -16.25 4.72
N GLN A 9 14.03 -16.66 4.26
CA GLN A 9 13.88 -17.50 3.07
C GLN A 9 14.31 -16.76 1.79
N LEU A 10 13.91 -15.50 1.64
CA LEU A 10 14.22 -14.69 0.47
C LEU A 10 15.72 -14.49 0.27
N ALA A 11 16.51 -14.46 1.35
CA ALA A 11 17.97 -14.35 1.28
C ALA A 11 18.66 -15.49 0.51
N SER A 12 18.03 -16.66 0.39
CA SER A 12 18.57 -17.81 -0.33
C SER A 12 18.36 -17.77 -1.86
N TYR A 13 17.53 -16.85 -2.36
CA TYR A 13 17.19 -16.77 -3.76
C TYR A 13 17.82 -15.55 -4.44
N ARG A 14 18.41 -15.76 -5.62
CA ARG A 14 19.06 -14.69 -6.39
C ARG A 14 18.15 -13.94 -7.36
N ASN A 15 17.08 -14.58 -7.85
CA ASN A 15 16.23 -14.05 -8.91
C ASN A 15 14.78 -13.93 -8.45
N ILE A 16 14.52 -13.05 -7.49
CA ILE A 16 13.18 -12.75 -7.00
C ILE A 16 12.94 -11.24 -7.04
N ILE A 17 11.72 -10.86 -7.39
CA ILE A 17 11.20 -9.51 -7.29
C ILE A 17 9.97 -9.55 -6.37
N LEU A 18 9.90 -8.66 -5.41
CA LEU A 18 8.76 -8.51 -4.52
C LEU A 18 7.71 -7.61 -5.16
N LEU A 19 6.44 -7.96 -5.00
CA LEU A 19 5.30 -7.22 -5.56
C LEU A 19 4.32 -6.86 -4.45
N ASP A 20 3.64 -5.72 -4.63
CA ASP A 20 2.47 -5.26 -3.88
C ASP A 20 2.71 -4.80 -2.42
N GLU A 21 3.42 -5.60 -1.61
CA GLU A 21 3.69 -5.29 -0.20
C GLU A 21 5.17 -5.41 0.14
N ASP A 22 5.59 -4.62 1.12
CA ASP A 22 6.96 -4.65 1.59
C ASP A 22 7.20 -5.81 2.56
N VAL A 23 8.39 -6.39 2.47
CA VAL A 23 8.90 -7.37 3.43
C VAL A 23 10.07 -6.71 4.18
N PRO A 24 9.87 -6.27 5.43
CA PRO A 24 10.91 -5.60 6.20
C PRO A 24 12.22 -6.42 6.27
N GLY A 25 13.35 -5.73 6.19
CA GLY A 25 14.68 -6.37 6.29
C GLY A 25 15.17 -7.06 5.02
N THR A 26 14.45 -6.95 3.91
CA THR A 26 14.84 -7.52 2.61
C THR A 26 15.45 -6.48 1.67
N SER A 27 16.41 -6.91 0.84
CA SER A 27 17.10 -6.09 -0.16
C SER A 27 16.75 -6.47 -1.61
N GLN A 28 15.86 -7.45 -1.79
CA GLN A 28 15.36 -7.87 -3.09
C GLN A 28 14.70 -6.68 -3.81
N PRO A 29 14.84 -6.58 -5.14
CA PRO A 29 14.13 -5.57 -5.92
C PRO A 29 12.62 -5.66 -5.67
N LYS A 30 11.96 -4.50 -5.62
CA LYS A 30 10.54 -4.41 -5.28
C LYS A 30 9.83 -3.51 -6.27
N VAL A 31 8.61 -3.89 -6.62
CA VAL A 31 7.73 -3.08 -7.47
C VAL A 31 6.42 -2.89 -6.74
N PHE A 32 6.05 -1.63 -6.53
CA PHE A 32 4.83 -1.24 -5.87
C PHE A 32 3.98 -0.38 -6.79
N ALA A 33 2.67 -0.43 -6.58
CA ALA A 33 1.81 0.65 -7.06
C ALA A 33 2.01 1.90 -6.19
N ASP A 34 1.78 3.08 -6.76
CA ASP A 34 1.65 4.31 -5.97
C ASP A 34 0.27 4.33 -5.29
N ASN A 35 0.18 3.62 -4.18
CA ASN A 35 -1.05 3.46 -3.40
C ASN A 35 -1.58 4.80 -2.87
N HIS A 36 -0.67 5.72 -2.54
CA HIS A 36 -1.01 7.05 -2.06
C HIS A 36 -1.69 7.87 -3.17
N GLN A 37 -1.06 7.97 -4.34
CA GLN A 37 -1.65 8.62 -5.49
C GLN A 37 -2.98 7.96 -5.88
N GLY A 38 -3.07 6.63 -5.86
CA GLY A 38 -4.30 5.91 -6.14
C GLY A 38 -5.45 6.29 -5.19
N GLY A 39 -5.19 6.33 -3.88
CA GLY A 39 -6.17 6.74 -2.87
C GLY A 39 -6.67 8.17 -3.07
N ARG A 40 -5.75 9.09 -3.41
CA ARG A 40 -6.07 10.49 -3.73
C ARG A 40 -6.93 10.60 -4.98
N LEU A 41 -6.51 9.97 -6.08
CA LEU A 41 -7.22 10.01 -7.37
C LEU A 41 -8.65 9.46 -7.28
N ALA A 42 -8.84 8.34 -6.57
CA ALA A 42 -10.17 7.76 -6.37
C ALA A 42 -11.10 8.70 -5.58
N THR A 43 -10.56 9.36 -4.56
CA THR A 43 -11.33 10.29 -3.70
C THR A 43 -11.65 11.59 -4.43
N ASP A 44 -10.66 12.17 -5.11
CA ASP A 44 -10.82 13.31 -6.01
C ASP A 44 -11.93 13.09 -7.03
N TYR A 45 -11.97 11.89 -7.63
CA TYR A 45 -13.00 11.53 -8.59
C TYR A 45 -14.40 11.66 -7.97
N LEU A 46 -14.62 11.12 -6.78
CA LEU A 46 -15.91 11.23 -6.10
C LEU A 46 -16.26 12.68 -5.75
N ILE A 47 -15.29 13.46 -5.25
CA ILE A 47 -15.48 14.88 -4.92
C ILE A 47 -15.88 15.69 -6.16
N ARG A 48 -15.20 15.47 -7.28
CA ARG A 48 -15.51 16.12 -8.58
C ARG A 48 -16.92 15.82 -9.07
N HIS A 49 -17.50 14.69 -8.66
CA HIS A 49 -18.89 14.31 -8.98
C HIS A 49 -19.89 14.76 -7.91
N GLY A 50 -19.48 15.62 -6.97
CA GLY A 50 -20.36 16.25 -5.98
C GLY A 50 -20.55 15.46 -4.69
N HIS A 51 -19.88 14.32 -4.51
CA HIS A 51 -19.93 13.58 -3.25
C HIS A 51 -19.17 14.33 -2.14
N ARG A 52 -19.81 14.52 -0.98
CA ARG A 52 -19.25 15.28 0.17
C ARG A 52 -19.08 14.45 1.45
N ARG A 53 -19.71 13.27 1.51
CA ARG A 53 -19.67 12.37 2.67
C ARG A 53 -19.15 11.02 2.20
N ILE A 54 -17.83 10.89 2.12
CA ILE A 54 -17.15 9.71 1.57
C ILE A 54 -16.55 8.94 2.74
N ALA A 55 -16.93 7.67 2.90
CA ALA A 55 -16.33 6.79 3.89
C ALA A 55 -15.24 5.92 3.24
N HIS A 56 -14.11 5.73 3.93
CA HIS A 56 -13.07 4.79 3.53
C HIS A 56 -13.18 3.51 4.36
N VAL A 57 -13.56 2.41 3.70
CA VAL A 57 -13.48 1.05 4.26
C VAL A 57 -12.09 0.49 3.94
N SER A 58 -11.20 0.45 4.94
CA SER A 58 -9.80 0.05 4.76
C SER A 58 -9.53 -1.40 5.20
N GLY A 59 -8.40 -1.94 4.77
CA GLY A 59 -7.87 -3.23 5.20
C GLY A 59 -7.07 -3.14 6.51
N PRO A 60 -6.35 -4.20 6.90
CA PRO A 60 -5.52 -4.21 8.10
C PRO A 60 -4.48 -3.07 8.10
N PRO A 61 -4.37 -2.28 9.20
CA PRO A 61 -3.49 -1.11 9.25
C PRO A 61 -1.99 -1.46 9.26
N ALA A 62 -1.64 -2.73 9.42
CA ALA A 62 -0.26 -3.21 9.33
C ALA A 62 0.26 -3.21 7.88
N LEU A 63 -0.64 -3.28 6.88
CA LEU A 63 -0.26 -3.30 5.47
C LEU A 63 0.16 -1.91 5.01
N MET A 64 1.21 -1.84 4.18
CA MET A 64 1.69 -0.58 3.62
C MET A 64 0.62 0.03 2.70
N SER A 65 0.06 -0.78 1.80
CA SER A 65 -0.94 -0.31 0.83
C SER A 65 -2.19 0.27 1.52
N ALA A 66 -2.66 -0.35 2.60
CA ALA A 66 -3.83 0.11 3.35
C ALA A 66 -3.58 1.49 3.98
N ARG A 67 -2.38 1.71 4.55
CA ARG A 67 -1.99 3.01 5.13
C ARG A 67 -1.83 4.08 4.07
N GLU A 68 -1.15 3.76 2.97
CA GLU A 68 -0.90 4.72 1.89
C GLU A 68 -2.19 5.13 1.16
N ARG A 69 -3.08 4.19 0.84
CA ARG A 69 -4.40 4.52 0.27
C ARG A 69 -5.22 5.38 1.22
N TYR A 70 -5.13 5.11 2.53
CA TYR A 70 -5.83 5.93 3.54
C TYR A 70 -5.28 7.35 3.62
N ALA A 71 -3.96 7.51 3.56
CA ALA A 71 -3.32 8.82 3.50
C ALA A 71 -3.75 9.62 2.24
N GLY A 72 -3.73 8.99 1.07
CA GLY A 72 -4.19 9.64 -0.17
C GLY A 72 -5.67 10.02 -0.15
N TYR A 73 -6.53 9.16 0.39
CA TYR A 73 -7.94 9.49 0.66
C TYR A 73 -8.07 10.69 1.60
N ARG A 74 -7.25 10.75 2.65
CA ARG A 74 -7.28 11.83 3.63
C ARG A 74 -6.76 13.15 3.10
N GLU A 75 -5.82 13.14 2.16
CA GLU A 75 -5.31 14.32 1.48
C GLU A 75 -6.37 14.96 0.57
N ALA A 76 -7.15 14.16 -0.14
CA ALA A 76 -8.16 14.67 -1.08
C ALA A 76 -9.41 15.27 -0.39
N LEU A 77 -9.74 14.82 0.82
CA LEU A 77 -10.91 15.25 1.61
C LEU A 77 -10.64 16.45 2.51
#